data_AF-A0A950TL31-F1
#
_entry.id   AF-A0A950TL31-F1
#
_cell.length_a   1.000
_cell.length_b   1.000
_cell.length_c   1.000
_cell.angle_alpha   90.00
_cell.angle_beta   90.00
_cell.angle_gamma   90.00
#
_symmetry.space_group_name_H-M   'P 1'
#
loop_
_entity.id
_entity.type
_entity.pdbx_description
1 polymer ?
#
loop_
_entity_poly.entity_id
_entity_poly.type
_entity_poly.pdbx_seq_one_letter_code
_entity_poly.pdbx_strand_id
1 'polypeptide(L)'
;MPKKRNAYKVEINVGDYLGHYGLVEFGGDVVAPDAAGSRTFDLEPGSYVVDNMNRVEHSMFAFTVGLDGRVGKIEPAGAATQTSNGLVFSTAKIKLDPGKYEGAYYLPAFPSIGAKLGRQPALIKCLIYRVDAGSRVGGSDFGFYVNEKGDAESLSRSATDRDGGIKFNTVRMRIARKDKTGSFRIAGFNKDQPGTGVTVQLIPMVVIRVLCNGQDLWFTLSPKGTLLYGTAGGDLDILPE
;
A
#
# COMPACT_ATOMS: atom_id res chain seq x y z
N MET A 1 -31.11 -5.90 32.88
CA MET A 1 -29.66 -6.11 33.03
C MET A 1 -29.11 -6.50 31.67
N PRO A 2 -28.10 -5.82 31.12
CA PRO A 2 -27.45 -6.32 29.91
C PRO A 2 -26.79 -7.64 30.26
N LYS A 3 -27.10 -8.72 29.53
CA LYS A 3 -26.40 -10.01 29.67
C LYS A 3 -24.92 -9.72 29.48
N LYS A 4 -24.09 -10.03 30.48
CA LYS A 4 -22.65 -10.21 30.27
C LYS A 4 -22.52 -11.24 29.17
N ARG A 5 -22.17 -10.80 27.97
CA ARG A 5 -21.83 -11.69 26.88
C ARG A 5 -20.47 -12.30 27.24
N ASN A 6 -20.34 -13.60 27.06
CA ASN A 6 -19.11 -14.32 27.41
C ASN A 6 -18.05 -13.91 26.40
N ALA A 7 -17.05 -13.14 26.85
CA ALA A 7 -15.86 -12.86 26.06
C ALA A 7 -14.78 -13.92 26.35
N TYR A 8 -14.08 -14.33 25.30
CA TYR A 8 -13.00 -15.30 25.32
C TYR A 8 -11.67 -14.64 25.00
N LYS A 9 -10.60 -15.12 25.64
CA LYS A 9 -9.24 -14.66 25.38
C LYS A 9 -8.76 -15.24 24.04
N VAL A 10 -8.69 -14.39 23.02
CA VAL A 10 -8.22 -14.73 21.68
C VAL A 10 -6.88 -14.09 21.42
N GLU A 11 -5.87 -14.90 21.14
CA GLU A 11 -4.52 -14.47 20.78
C GLU A 11 -4.41 -14.18 19.28
N ILE A 12 -4.01 -12.97 18.91
CA ILE A 12 -3.63 -12.61 17.54
C ILE A 12 -2.12 -12.42 17.52
N ASN A 13 -1.43 -13.36 16.89
CA ASN A 13 0.01 -13.30 16.68
C ASN A 13 0.29 -12.85 15.24
N VAL A 14 0.95 -11.70 15.09
CA VAL A 14 1.21 -11.13 13.76
C VAL A 14 2.45 -11.72 13.07
N GLY A 15 3.20 -12.61 13.74
CA GLY A 15 4.45 -13.17 13.24
C GLY A 15 5.47 -12.07 12.94
N ASP A 16 6.05 -12.11 11.73
CA ASP A 16 7.02 -11.11 11.24
C ASP A 16 6.36 -9.83 10.69
N TYR A 17 5.02 -9.73 10.68
CA TYR A 17 4.32 -8.55 10.17
C TYR A 17 4.53 -7.35 11.10
N LEU A 18 5.22 -6.32 10.58
CA LEU A 18 5.48 -5.07 11.31
C LEU A 18 4.55 -3.93 10.87
N GLY A 19 3.60 -4.20 9.99
CA GLY A 19 2.68 -3.21 9.47
C GLY A 19 1.56 -2.92 10.46
N HIS A 20 0.81 -1.85 10.19
CA HIS A 20 -0.43 -1.57 10.89
C HIS A 20 -1.48 -2.60 10.47
N TYR A 21 -2.30 -2.99 11.43
CA TYR A 21 -3.53 -3.73 11.17
C TYR A 21 -4.62 -3.22 12.11
N GLY A 22 -5.87 -3.36 11.69
CA GLY A 22 -7.04 -3.11 12.51
C GLY A 22 -7.78 -4.40 12.76
N LEU A 23 -8.17 -4.64 14.02
CA LEU A 23 -9.20 -5.61 14.33
C LEU A 23 -10.54 -4.87 14.40
N VAL A 24 -11.49 -5.33 13.60
CA VAL A 24 -12.83 -4.75 13.47
C VAL A 24 -13.85 -5.85 13.73
N GLU A 25 -14.71 -5.67 14.71
CA GLU A 25 -15.96 -6.43 14.77
C GLU A 25 -16.84 -5.98 13.60
N PHE A 26 -17.50 -6.89 12.89
CA PHE A 26 -18.38 -6.50 11.77
C PHE A 26 -19.39 -5.41 12.22
N GLY A 27 -19.18 -4.16 11.78
CA GLY A 27 -20.01 -3.00 12.14
C GLY A 27 -19.54 -2.15 13.33
N GLY A 28 -18.36 -2.38 13.91
CA GLY A 28 -17.80 -1.64 15.06
C GLY A 28 -16.54 -0.83 14.76
N ASP A 29 -16.05 -0.11 15.78
CA ASP A 29 -14.84 0.72 15.72
C ASP A 29 -13.54 -0.10 15.76
N VAL A 30 -12.47 0.47 15.17
CA VAL A 30 -11.13 -0.10 15.09
C VAL A 30 -10.50 -0.25 16.48
N VAL A 31 -10.12 -1.47 16.86
CA VAL A 31 -9.22 -1.71 17.99
C VAL A 31 -7.79 -1.78 17.45
N ALA A 32 -7.07 -0.65 17.44
CA ALA A 32 -5.63 -0.61 17.15
C ALA A 32 -4.85 -0.86 18.44
N PRO A 33 -3.71 -1.59 18.40
CA PRO A 33 -2.44 -0.89 18.07
C PRO A 33 -1.53 -1.57 17.01
N ASP A 34 -0.79 -0.81 16.21
CA ASP A 34 0.60 -0.31 16.33
C ASP A 34 1.72 -1.08 17.08
N ALA A 35 1.77 -2.43 17.12
CA ALA A 35 3.09 -3.07 17.35
C ALA A 35 3.16 -4.53 16.91
N ALA A 36 4.37 -4.93 16.50
CA ALA A 36 4.77 -6.31 16.28
C ALA A 36 4.58 -7.19 17.52
N GLY A 37 4.39 -8.48 17.29
CA GLY A 37 4.24 -9.49 18.34
C GLY A 37 2.79 -9.90 18.60
N SER A 38 2.63 -10.78 19.57
CA SER A 38 1.33 -11.35 19.91
C SER A 38 0.53 -10.47 20.86
N ARG A 39 -0.80 -10.43 20.68
CA ARG A 39 -1.73 -9.73 21.57
C ARG A 39 -2.97 -10.55 21.84
N THR A 40 -3.47 -10.45 23.06
CA THR A 40 -4.70 -11.11 23.47
C THR A 40 -5.85 -10.11 23.52
N PHE A 41 -6.98 -10.48 22.93
CA PHE A 41 -8.22 -9.72 22.89
C PHE A 41 -9.31 -10.47 23.65
N ASP A 42 -10.24 -9.75 24.27
CA ASP A 42 -11.47 -10.31 24.84
C ASP A 42 -12.56 -10.25 23.76
N LEU A 43 -12.79 -11.36 23.05
CA LEU A 43 -13.73 -11.44 21.93
C LEU A 43 -14.94 -12.31 22.28
N GLU A 44 -16.13 -11.80 21.98
CA GLU A 44 -17.37 -12.59 22.07
C GLU A 44 -17.48 -13.57 20.90
N PRO A 45 -18.34 -14.58 20.98
CA PRO A 45 -18.68 -15.38 19.80
C PRO A 45 -19.23 -14.49 18.68
N GLY A 46 -18.67 -14.61 17.49
CA GLY A 46 -19.00 -13.72 16.38
C GLY A 46 -18.03 -13.78 15.22
N SER A 47 -18.17 -12.83 14.30
CA SER A 47 -17.32 -12.67 13.13
C SER A 47 -16.48 -11.40 13.25
N TYR A 48 -15.20 -11.54 12.98
CA TYR A 48 -14.20 -10.49 13.10
C TYR A 48 -13.42 -10.35 11.81
N VAL A 49 -12.91 -9.15 11.56
CA VAL A 49 -12.10 -8.83 10.39
C VAL A 49 -10.78 -8.23 10.85
N VAL A 50 -9.69 -8.69 10.23
CA VAL A 50 -8.38 -8.05 10.29
C VAL A 50 -8.16 -7.31 8.98
N ASP A 51 -8.05 -5.99 9.04
CA ASP A 51 -7.69 -5.13 7.89
C ASP A 51 -6.22 -4.73 8.00
N ASN A 52 -5.44 -4.87 6.92
CA ASN A 52 -4.05 -4.43 6.86
C ASN A 52 -3.89 -2.90 6.73
N MET A 53 -5.00 -2.14 6.87
CA MET A 53 -5.08 -0.68 6.84
C MET A 53 -4.70 -0.04 5.50
N ASN A 54 -4.64 -0.81 4.41
CA ASN A 54 -4.51 -0.21 3.07
C ASN A 54 -5.83 0.43 2.60
N ARG A 55 -6.98 0.11 3.23
CA ARG A 55 -8.31 0.66 2.92
C ARG A 55 -8.76 0.38 1.48
N VAL A 56 -8.56 -0.86 1.03
CA VAL A 56 -8.88 -1.29 -0.33
C VAL A 56 -9.64 -2.61 -0.27
N GLU A 57 -10.43 -2.90 -1.29
CA GLU A 57 -11.08 -4.20 -1.38
C GLU A 57 -10.03 -5.32 -1.31
N HIS A 58 -10.35 -6.40 -0.59
CA HIS A 58 -9.45 -7.53 -0.30
C HIS A 58 -8.16 -7.17 0.46
N SER A 59 -8.14 -6.05 1.19
CA SER A 59 -7.07 -5.72 2.14
C SER A 59 -7.25 -6.36 3.52
N MET A 60 -8.20 -7.28 3.63
CA MET A 60 -8.66 -7.85 4.90
C MET A 60 -8.90 -9.35 4.81
N PHE A 61 -8.82 -10.03 5.95
CA PHE A 61 -9.31 -11.39 6.12
C PHE A 61 -10.26 -11.46 7.33
N ALA A 62 -11.21 -12.38 7.28
CA ALA A 62 -12.16 -12.63 8.35
C ALA A 62 -11.79 -13.88 9.15
N PHE A 63 -12.22 -13.92 10.41
CA PHE A 63 -12.25 -15.13 11.23
C PHE A 63 -13.50 -15.16 12.12
N THR A 64 -13.88 -16.33 12.62
CA THR A 64 -14.97 -16.47 13.60
C THR A 64 -14.46 -16.86 14.97
N VAL A 65 -15.19 -16.48 16.02
CA VAL A 65 -15.03 -17.00 17.39
C VAL A 65 -16.27 -17.83 17.71
N GLY A 66 -16.07 -19.10 18.04
CA GLY A 66 -17.14 -20.02 18.39
C GLY A 66 -17.72 -19.78 19.78
N LEU A 67 -18.86 -20.41 20.07
CA LEU A 67 -19.46 -20.41 21.42
C LEU A 67 -18.57 -21.06 22.49
N ASP A 68 -17.58 -21.84 22.07
CA ASP A 68 -16.55 -22.47 22.91
C ASP A 68 -15.26 -21.62 23.03
N GLY A 69 -15.25 -20.41 22.46
CA GLY A 69 -14.11 -19.50 22.48
C GLY A 69 -13.00 -19.82 21.48
N ARG A 70 -13.18 -20.83 20.62
CA ARG A 70 -12.17 -21.18 19.62
C ARG A 70 -12.29 -20.29 18.39
N VAL A 71 -11.15 -19.87 17.85
CA VAL A 71 -11.09 -19.29 16.52
C VAL A 71 -11.48 -20.35 15.49
N GLY A 72 -12.30 -19.99 14.51
CA GLY A 72 -12.73 -20.87 13.43
C GLY A 72 -12.53 -20.20 12.07
N LYS A 73 -13.38 -20.59 11.11
CA LYS A 73 -13.46 -20.15 9.70
C LYS A 73 -12.62 -18.90 9.38
N ILE A 74 -11.40 -19.11 8.86
CA ILE A 74 -10.51 -18.04 8.39
C ILE A 74 -10.70 -17.87 6.87
N GLU A 75 -10.98 -16.66 6.41
CA GLU A 75 -11.21 -16.37 4.99
C GLU A 75 -10.50 -15.08 4.54
N PRO A 76 -9.57 -15.14 3.57
CA PRO A 76 -9.07 -16.35 2.90
C PRO A 76 -8.22 -17.23 3.83
N ALA A 77 -8.30 -18.56 3.66
CA ALA A 77 -7.63 -19.53 4.52
C ALA A 77 -6.10 -19.38 4.56
N GLY A 78 -5.49 -18.84 3.50
CA GLY A 78 -4.05 -18.60 3.42
C GLY A 78 -3.56 -17.36 4.18
N ALA A 79 -4.45 -16.51 4.73
CA ALA A 79 -4.06 -15.28 5.42
C ALA A 79 -3.58 -15.52 6.86
N ALA A 80 -4.06 -16.58 7.52
CA ALA A 80 -3.68 -16.91 8.88
C ALA A 80 -3.88 -18.41 9.17
N THR A 81 -3.16 -18.91 10.16
CA THR A 81 -3.32 -20.26 10.69
C THR A 81 -3.92 -20.21 12.08
N GLN A 82 -4.95 -21.01 12.33
CA GLN A 82 -5.54 -21.15 13.65
C GLN A 82 -4.53 -21.76 14.64
N THR A 83 -4.54 -21.28 15.88
CA THR A 83 -3.83 -21.88 17.02
C THR A 83 -4.82 -22.34 18.08
N SER A 84 -4.33 -22.97 19.16
CA SER A 84 -5.19 -23.45 20.26
C SER A 84 -6.02 -22.34 20.91
N ASN A 85 -5.48 -21.12 20.97
CA ASN A 85 -6.08 -19.98 21.67
C ASN A 85 -6.29 -18.76 20.74
N GLY A 86 -6.20 -18.93 19.42
CA GLY A 86 -6.10 -17.77 18.55
C GLY A 86 -5.75 -18.06 17.09
N LEU A 87 -4.98 -17.14 16.49
CA LEU A 87 -4.46 -17.27 15.14
C LEU A 87 -3.07 -16.63 15.00
N VAL A 88 -2.32 -17.07 14.00
CA VAL A 88 -1.04 -16.51 13.59
C VAL A 88 -1.14 -16.05 12.13
N PHE A 89 -0.73 -14.82 11.82
CA PHE A 89 -0.71 -14.33 10.44
C PHE A 89 0.27 -15.15 9.59
N SER A 90 -0.18 -15.54 8.40
CA SER A 90 0.67 -16.14 7.39
C SER A 90 1.31 -15.03 6.58
N THR A 91 2.63 -14.89 6.66
CA THR A 91 3.36 -13.77 6.04
C THR A 91 4.36 -14.23 5.00
N ALA A 92 4.73 -13.33 4.08
CA ALA A 92 5.79 -13.52 3.10
C ALA A 92 6.63 -12.24 2.95
N LYS A 93 7.95 -12.39 2.82
CA LYS A 93 8.85 -11.25 2.58
C LYS A 93 8.80 -10.84 1.12
N ILE A 94 8.22 -9.67 0.84
CA ILE A 94 8.02 -9.18 -0.52
C ILE A 94 9.09 -8.15 -0.88
N LYS A 95 9.77 -8.36 -2.01
CA LYS A 95 10.70 -7.38 -2.55
C LYS A 95 9.94 -6.28 -3.29
N LEU A 96 10.17 -5.03 -2.88
CA LEU A 96 9.70 -3.85 -3.60
C LEU A 96 10.89 -3.22 -4.31
N ASP A 97 10.99 -3.41 -5.63
CA ASP A 97 12.07 -2.89 -6.47
C ASP A 97 11.60 -1.63 -7.20
N PRO A 98 12.08 -0.43 -6.84
CA PRO A 98 11.67 0.80 -7.51
C PRO A 98 12.18 0.91 -8.96
N GLY A 99 13.01 -0.03 -9.42
CA GLY A 99 13.61 0.00 -10.74
C GLY A 99 14.50 1.23 -10.88
N LYS A 100 14.12 2.15 -11.77
CA LYS A 100 14.83 3.43 -11.96
C LYS A 100 14.10 4.63 -11.33
N TYR A 101 12.99 4.42 -10.62
CA TYR A 101 12.25 5.49 -9.97
C TYR A 101 13.03 5.97 -8.75
N GLU A 102 13.43 7.25 -8.76
CA GLU A 102 14.24 7.85 -7.69
C GLU A 102 13.41 8.64 -6.67
N GLY A 103 12.10 8.79 -6.92
CA GLY A 103 11.20 9.45 -5.98
C GLY A 103 10.93 8.59 -4.75
N ALA A 104 10.45 9.23 -3.69
CA ALA A 104 9.93 8.54 -2.52
C ALA A 104 8.64 7.78 -2.89
N TYR A 105 8.49 6.59 -2.33
CA TYR A 105 7.26 5.81 -2.38
C TYR A 105 6.87 5.36 -0.97
N TYR A 106 5.58 5.13 -0.77
CA TYR A 106 5.01 4.82 0.53
C TYR A 106 4.12 3.59 0.44
N LEU A 107 4.23 2.70 1.42
CA LEU A 107 3.30 1.61 1.65
C LEU A 107 2.42 2.01 2.84
N PRO A 108 1.11 2.31 2.67
CA PRO A 108 0.26 2.85 3.73
C PRO A 108 0.23 1.99 5.00
N ALA A 109 0.25 0.67 4.85
CA ALA A 109 0.36 -0.27 5.96
C ALA A 109 1.67 -0.14 6.78
N PHE A 110 2.68 0.60 6.30
CA PHE A 110 3.99 0.76 6.91
C PHE A 110 4.47 2.23 6.90
N PRO A 111 3.77 3.16 7.58
CA PRO A 111 4.04 4.59 7.55
C PRO A 111 5.38 4.97 8.20
N SER A 112 5.88 4.15 9.13
CA SER A 112 7.16 4.35 9.83
C SER A 112 8.39 3.90 9.01
N ILE A 113 8.21 3.21 7.88
CA ILE A 113 9.30 2.83 6.95
C ILE A 113 9.46 3.89 5.84
N GLY A 114 9.24 5.16 6.21
CA GLY A 114 9.22 6.30 5.31
C GLY A 114 10.49 6.44 4.45
N ALA A 115 10.25 6.71 3.17
CA ALA A 115 11.17 7.28 2.18
C ALA A 115 12.28 6.39 1.58
N LYS A 116 12.61 5.21 2.13
CA LYS A 116 13.58 4.28 1.51
C LYS A 116 13.27 2.82 1.88
N LEU A 117 12.32 2.19 1.20
CA LEU A 117 12.05 0.75 1.34
C LEU A 117 13.13 -0.05 0.61
N GLY A 118 14.36 -0.02 1.13
CA GLY A 118 15.42 -1.00 0.81
C GLY A 118 15.27 -2.30 1.60
N ARG A 119 14.10 -2.57 2.18
CA ARG A 119 13.79 -3.76 2.98
C ARG A 119 12.61 -4.49 2.36
N GLN A 120 12.64 -5.82 2.43
CA GLN A 120 11.55 -6.70 2.01
C GLN A 120 10.54 -6.81 3.18
N PRO A 121 9.44 -6.03 3.22
CA PRO A 121 8.47 -6.17 4.30
C PRO A 121 7.87 -7.57 4.30
N ALA A 122 7.63 -8.13 5.49
CA ALA A 122 6.76 -9.27 5.65
C ALA A 122 5.31 -8.78 5.50
N LEU A 123 4.61 -9.27 4.49
CA LEU A 123 3.22 -8.93 4.18
C LEU A 123 2.33 -10.15 4.41
N ILE A 124 1.09 -9.93 4.85
CA ILE A 124 0.10 -10.99 5.07
C ILE A 124 -0.30 -11.55 3.70
N LYS A 125 -0.27 -12.88 3.57
CA LYS A 125 -0.67 -13.58 2.37
C LYS A 125 -2.17 -13.44 2.11
N CYS A 126 -2.54 -13.65 0.87
CA CYS A 126 -3.90 -13.56 0.35
C CYS A 126 -4.57 -12.19 0.53
N LEU A 127 -3.79 -11.11 0.69
CA LEU A 127 -4.29 -9.74 0.79
C LEU A 127 -3.72 -8.83 -0.29
N ILE A 128 -4.46 -7.77 -0.59
CA ILE A 128 -4.02 -6.67 -1.46
C ILE A 128 -3.31 -5.58 -0.65
N TYR A 129 -2.23 -5.08 -1.24
CA TYR A 129 -1.43 -3.94 -0.77
C TYR A 129 -1.36 -2.87 -1.86
N ARG A 130 -1.11 -1.61 -1.47
CA ARG A 130 -0.88 -0.52 -2.42
C ARG A 130 0.41 0.24 -2.15
N VAL A 131 1.04 0.72 -3.21
CA VAL A 131 2.22 1.58 -3.14
C VAL A 131 1.87 2.94 -3.74
N ASP A 132 1.98 3.99 -2.94
CA ASP A 132 1.86 5.38 -3.40
C ASP A 132 3.19 5.87 -3.97
N ALA A 133 3.17 6.44 -5.17
CA ALA A 133 4.33 7.00 -5.87
C ALA A 133 4.73 8.40 -5.36
N GLY A 134 4.53 8.64 -4.07
CA GLY A 134 4.94 9.84 -3.35
C GLY A 134 4.09 11.08 -3.55
N SER A 135 3.07 11.03 -4.41
CA SER A 135 2.19 12.18 -4.67
C SER A 135 1.12 12.36 -3.61
N ARG A 136 0.74 11.30 -2.88
CA ARG A 136 -0.24 11.33 -1.78
C ARG A 136 -1.58 11.99 -2.17
N VAL A 137 -2.06 11.70 -3.37
CA VAL A 137 -3.35 12.16 -3.90
C VAL A 137 -4.14 10.96 -4.43
N GLY A 138 -5.44 11.13 -4.68
CA GLY A 138 -6.24 10.04 -5.25
C GLY A 138 -5.65 9.55 -6.58
N GLY A 139 -5.38 8.25 -6.68
CA GLY A 139 -4.87 7.60 -7.88
C GLY A 139 -3.34 7.65 -8.04
N SER A 140 -2.59 8.20 -7.08
CA SER A 140 -1.12 8.13 -7.12
C SER A 140 -0.52 6.80 -6.66
N ASP A 141 -1.38 5.82 -6.42
CA ASP A 141 -1.06 4.49 -5.92
C ASP A 141 -1.38 3.39 -6.95
N PHE A 142 -0.64 2.28 -6.86
CA PHE A 142 -0.95 1.05 -7.58
C PHE A 142 -0.98 -0.14 -6.63
N GLY A 143 -1.79 -1.14 -6.96
CA GLY A 143 -2.00 -2.33 -6.13
C GLY A 143 -1.20 -3.54 -6.56
N PHE A 144 -0.92 -4.42 -5.60
CA PHE A 144 -0.46 -5.79 -5.83
C PHE A 144 -1.09 -6.75 -4.81
N TYR A 145 -1.29 -7.99 -5.20
CA TYR A 145 -1.81 -9.07 -4.37
C TYR A 145 -0.66 -9.96 -3.89
N VAL A 146 -0.63 -10.33 -2.61
CA VAL A 146 0.30 -11.36 -2.12
C VAL A 146 -0.44 -12.69 -2.17
N ASN A 147 -0.02 -13.61 -3.03
CA ASN A 147 -0.72 -14.87 -3.20
C ASN A 147 -0.45 -15.87 -2.05
N GLU A 148 -1.11 -17.02 -2.08
CA GLU A 148 -1.00 -18.06 -1.04
C GLU A 148 0.41 -18.66 -0.94
N LYS A 149 1.16 -18.69 -2.05
CA LYS A 149 2.57 -19.14 -2.08
C LYS A 149 3.48 -18.11 -1.41
N GLY A 150 3.08 -16.84 -1.39
CA GLY A 150 3.86 -15.73 -0.87
C GLY A 150 4.57 -14.93 -1.95
N ASP A 151 4.17 -15.08 -3.21
CA ASP A 151 4.64 -14.22 -4.30
C ASP A 151 3.70 -13.01 -4.46
N ALA A 152 4.25 -11.89 -4.91
CA ALA A 152 3.47 -10.72 -5.24
C ALA A 152 3.07 -10.68 -6.72
N GLU A 153 1.80 -10.37 -6.98
CA GLU A 153 1.17 -10.27 -8.29
C GLU A 153 0.64 -8.85 -8.52
N SER A 154 1.16 -8.16 -9.53
CA SER A 154 0.80 -6.79 -9.88
C SER A 154 -0.63 -6.72 -10.37
N LEU A 155 -1.40 -5.75 -9.87
CA LEU A 155 -2.77 -5.51 -10.29
C LEU A 155 -2.87 -4.40 -11.35
N SER A 156 -1.74 -3.83 -11.78
CA SER A 156 -1.72 -2.77 -12.78
C SER A 156 -0.47 -2.81 -13.65
N ARG A 157 -0.47 -1.99 -14.70
CA ARG A 157 0.69 -1.80 -15.57
C ARG A 157 1.75 -0.85 -14.99
N SER A 158 1.55 -0.36 -13.77
CA SER A 158 2.54 0.44 -13.02
C SER A 158 3.72 -0.42 -12.53
N ALA A 159 3.56 -1.73 -12.47
CA ALA A 159 4.59 -2.64 -12.01
C ALA A 159 4.51 -4.02 -12.68
N THR A 160 5.55 -4.83 -12.48
CA THR A 160 5.69 -6.21 -12.98
C THR A 160 6.14 -7.13 -11.88
N ASP A 161 5.69 -8.38 -11.95
CA ASP A 161 6.06 -9.44 -11.00
C ASP A 161 7.53 -9.83 -11.25
N ARG A 162 8.31 -9.95 -10.17
CA ARG A 162 9.74 -10.26 -10.27
C ARG A 162 10.28 -10.85 -8.98
N ASP A 163 10.88 -12.04 -9.08
CA ASP A 163 11.63 -12.70 -8.00
C ASP A 163 10.81 -12.80 -6.69
N GLY A 164 9.52 -13.17 -6.80
CA GLY A 164 8.56 -13.21 -5.68
C GLY A 164 8.09 -11.84 -5.16
N GLY A 165 8.55 -10.74 -5.77
CA GLY A 165 8.18 -9.37 -5.44
C GLY A 165 7.63 -8.58 -6.62
N ILE A 166 7.60 -7.26 -6.47
CA ILE A 166 7.09 -6.32 -7.47
C ILE A 166 8.21 -5.36 -7.88
N LYS A 167 8.42 -5.21 -9.19
CA LYS A 167 9.29 -4.20 -9.79
C LYS A 167 8.47 -3.09 -10.44
N PHE A 168 8.75 -1.85 -10.08
CA PHE A 168 8.04 -0.70 -10.63
C PHE A 168 8.46 -0.51 -12.09
N ASN A 169 7.48 -0.32 -12.95
CA ASN A 169 7.72 0.10 -14.32
C ASN A 169 8.02 1.59 -14.30
N THR A 170 8.94 2.03 -15.15
CA THR A 170 9.27 3.45 -15.27
C THR A 170 9.28 3.88 -16.72
N VAL A 171 8.82 5.11 -16.95
CA VAL A 171 8.94 5.82 -18.22
C VAL A 171 9.83 7.03 -18.01
N ARG A 172 10.76 7.24 -18.94
CA ARG A 172 11.69 8.36 -18.91
C ARG A 172 11.01 9.56 -19.54
N MET A 173 10.93 10.65 -18.79
CA MET A 173 10.24 11.87 -19.21
C MET A 173 11.14 13.08 -19.01
N ARG A 174 11.15 13.97 -19.98
CA ARG A 174 11.58 15.35 -19.79
C ARG A 174 10.38 16.18 -19.35
N ILE A 175 10.55 16.89 -18.23
CA ILE A 175 9.56 17.85 -17.74
C ILE A 175 10.23 19.21 -17.66
N ALA A 176 9.62 20.22 -18.27
CA ALA A 176 10.09 21.60 -18.22
C ALA A 176 8.90 22.55 -18.09
N ARG A 177 9.14 23.76 -17.59
CA ARG A 177 8.15 24.83 -17.72
C ARG A 177 8.20 25.38 -19.13
N LYS A 178 7.04 25.73 -19.68
CA LYS A 178 6.94 26.32 -21.03
C LYS A 178 7.63 27.67 -21.13
N ASP A 179 7.54 28.48 -20.08
CA ASP A 179 8.21 29.78 -19.99
C ASP A 179 9.72 29.65 -19.70
N LYS A 180 10.18 28.45 -19.32
CA LYS A 180 11.58 28.12 -18.98
C LYS A 180 12.16 28.95 -17.83
N THR A 181 11.33 29.54 -16.98
CA THR A 181 11.78 30.36 -15.83
C THR A 181 11.47 29.70 -14.49
N GLY A 182 12.05 30.20 -13.39
CA GLY A 182 11.72 29.75 -12.04
C GLY A 182 11.98 28.27 -11.77
N SER A 183 11.15 27.68 -10.91
CA SER A 183 11.20 26.26 -10.53
C SER A 183 9.83 25.61 -10.52
N PHE A 184 9.81 24.28 -10.42
CA PHE A 184 8.63 23.46 -10.15
C PHE A 184 9.03 22.26 -9.29
N ARG A 185 8.08 21.60 -8.63
CA ARG A 185 8.35 20.44 -7.78
C ARG A 185 7.48 19.26 -8.16
N ILE A 186 8.12 18.15 -8.51
CA ILE A 186 7.42 16.87 -8.74
C ILE A 186 7.24 16.21 -7.36
N ALA A 187 6.01 15.87 -6.99
CA ALA A 187 5.76 15.18 -5.73
C ALA A 187 6.45 13.82 -5.71
N GLY A 188 6.85 13.37 -4.52
CA GLY A 188 7.77 12.24 -4.35
C GLY A 188 9.25 12.59 -4.57
N PHE A 189 9.59 13.63 -5.34
CA PHE A 189 10.96 14.09 -5.49
C PHE A 189 11.29 15.20 -4.48
N ASN A 190 12.34 15.00 -3.69
CA ASN A 190 12.73 15.89 -2.58
C ASN A 190 13.54 17.11 -3.00
N LYS A 191 13.43 17.54 -4.26
CA LYS A 191 14.14 18.71 -4.78
C LYS A 191 13.27 19.50 -5.74
N ASP A 192 13.36 20.82 -5.65
CA ASP A 192 12.83 21.70 -6.69
C ASP A 192 13.64 21.49 -7.97
N GLN A 193 12.93 21.49 -9.09
CA GLN A 193 13.48 21.30 -10.42
C GLN A 193 13.56 22.66 -11.12
N PRO A 194 14.63 22.91 -11.90
CA PRO A 194 14.75 24.15 -12.63
C PRO A 194 13.70 24.22 -13.75
N GLY A 195 13.13 25.40 -13.98
CA GLY A 195 12.13 25.62 -15.04
C GLY A 195 12.62 25.27 -16.45
N THR A 196 13.94 25.32 -16.68
CA THR A 196 14.58 24.88 -17.94
C THR A 196 14.39 23.38 -18.22
N GLY A 197 14.05 22.61 -17.20
CA GLY A 197 13.63 21.22 -17.28
C GLY A 197 14.57 20.22 -16.61
N VAL A 198 14.01 19.04 -16.37
CA VAL A 198 14.69 17.88 -15.78
C VAL A 198 14.23 16.62 -16.51
N THR A 199 15.14 15.65 -16.61
CA THR A 199 14.79 14.28 -17.00
C THR A 199 14.56 13.45 -15.74
N VAL A 200 13.41 12.78 -15.67
CA VAL A 200 13.02 11.93 -14.53
C VAL A 200 12.46 10.60 -15.01
N GLN A 201 12.58 9.58 -14.17
CA GLN A 201 11.92 8.29 -14.33
C GLN A 201 10.65 8.32 -13.50
N LEU A 202 9.49 8.12 -14.14
CA LEU A 202 8.18 8.20 -13.51
C LEU A 202 7.44 6.88 -13.63
N ILE A 203 6.61 6.56 -12.63
CA ILE A 203 5.77 5.36 -12.66
C ILE A 203 4.55 5.66 -13.54
N PRO A 204 4.27 4.85 -14.58
CA PRO A 204 3.08 5.06 -15.42
C PRO A 204 1.82 4.58 -14.70
N MET A 205 0.65 4.97 -15.23
CA MET A 205 -0.68 4.57 -14.76
C MET A 205 -1.04 5.00 -13.33
N VAL A 206 -0.22 5.88 -12.72
CA VAL A 206 -0.53 6.58 -11.48
C VAL A 206 -0.57 8.08 -11.70
N VAL A 207 -1.30 8.77 -10.83
CA VAL A 207 -1.35 10.23 -10.79
C VAL A 207 -0.04 10.77 -10.25
N ILE A 208 0.56 11.66 -11.04
CA ILE A 208 1.77 12.39 -10.68
C ILE A 208 1.35 13.83 -10.39
N ARG A 209 1.61 14.29 -9.18
CA ARG A 209 1.38 15.68 -8.78
C ARG A 209 2.63 16.53 -9.02
N VAL A 210 2.45 17.73 -9.54
CA VAL A 210 3.50 18.74 -9.71
C VAL A 210 3.02 20.08 -9.17
N LEU A 211 3.79 20.69 -8.28
CA LEU A 211 3.57 22.06 -7.83
C LEU A 211 4.36 23.01 -8.74
N CYS A 212 3.69 23.92 -9.42
CA CYS A 212 4.31 24.91 -10.31
C CYS A 212 3.63 26.26 -10.11
N ASN A 213 4.39 27.33 -9.83
CA ASN A 213 3.84 28.68 -9.57
C ASN A 213 2.72 28.72 -8.51
N GLY A 214 2.81 27.89 -7.47
CA GLY A 214 1.77 27.79 -6.45
C GLY A 214 0.48 27.08 -6.90
N GLN A 215 0.45 26.55 -8.12
CA GLN A 215 -0.65 25.75 -8.64
C GLN A 215 -0.35 24.26 -8.52
N ASP A 216 -1.37 23.50 -8.10
CA ASP A 216 -1.33 22.05 -8.09
C ASP A 216 -1.76 21.50 -9.44
N LEU A 217 -0.75 21.09 -10.19
CA LEU A 217 -0.90 20.40 -11.46
C LEU A 217 -0.82 18.89 -11.23
N TRP A 218 -1.49 18.13 -12.08
CA TRP A 218 -1.39 16.68 -12.05
C TRP A 218 -1.50 16.10 -13.45
N PHE A 219 -0.96 14.91 -13.64
CA PHE A 219 -1.09 14.15 -14.87
C PHE A 219 -0.89 12.65 -14.65
N THR A 220 -1.31 11.84 -15.62
CA THR A 220 -1.01 10.41 -15.68
C THR A 220 -0.44 10.03 -17.04
N LEU A 221 0.51 9.10 -17.02
CA LEU A 221 1.19 8.60 -18.21
C LEU A 221 0.70 7.19 -18.55
N SER A 222 0.64 6.91 -19.84
CA SER A 222 0.50 5.54 -20.35
C SER A 222 1.77 4.74 -20.08
N PRO A 223 1.74 3.40 -20.18
CA PRO A 223 2.94 2.57 -20.08
C PRO A 223 4.01 2.90 -21.15
N LYS A 224 3.64 3.62 -22.20
CA LYS A 224 4.55 4.09 -23.26
C LYS A 224 5.02 5.54 -23.07
N GLY A 225 4.67 6.19 -21.95
CA GLY A 225 5.05 7.58 -21.67
C GLY A 225 4.17 8.63 -22.36
N THR A 226 3.04 8.24 -22.96
CA THR A 226 2.09 9.20 -23.54
C THR A 226 1.24 9.81 -22.44
N LEU A 227 1.02 11.12 -22.47
CA LEU A 227 0.07 11.78 -21.56
C LEU A 227 -1.35 11.23 -21.81
N LEU A 228 -1.99 10.70 -20.77
CA LEU A 228 -3.36 10.20 -20.85
C LEU A 228 -4.39 11.26 -20.47
N TYR A 229 -4.15 11.91 -19.32
CA TYR A 229 -4.98 13.01 -18.82
C TYR A 229 -4.15 13.86 -17.85
N GLY A 230 -4.47 15.15 -17.72
CA GLY A 230 -3.71 16.05 -16.85
C GLY A 230 -4.07 17.52 -17.02
N THR A 231 -3.99 18.28 -15.93
CA THR A 231 -4.03 19.76 -15.95
C THR A 231 -2.66 20.37 -16.23
N ALA A 232 -1.60 19.57 -16.08
CA ALA A 232 -0.21 20.03 -16.21
C ALA A 232 0.18 20.53 -17.60
N GLY A 233 -0.57 20.15 -18.65
CA GLY A 233 -0.28 20.54 -20.03
C GLY A 233 -0.43 22.04 -20.31
N GLY A 234 -0.97 22.83 -19.38
CA GLY A 234 -1.04 24.30 -19.48
C GLY A 234 0.33 24.96 -19.36
N ASP A 235 1.06 24.64 -18.30
CA ASP A 235 2.30 25.33 -17.89
C ASP A 235 3.58 24.52 -18.08
N LEU A 236 3.44 23.19 -18.26
CA LEU A 236 4.57 22.28 -18.39
C LEU A 236 4.60 21.62 -19.77
N ASP A 237 5.80 21.49 -20.31
CA ASP A 237 6.12 20.56 -21.39
C ASP A 237 6.50 19.21 -20.75
N ILE A 238 5.74 18.16 -21.08
CA ILE A 238 5.93 16.79 -20.58
C ILE A 238 6.14 15.89 -21.79
N LEU A 239 7.39 15.53 -22.06
CA LEU A 239 7.79 14.86 -23.29
C LEU A 239 8.50 13.52 -22.98
N PRO A 240 8.18 12.44 -23.69
CA PRO A 240 8.92 11.19 -23.57
C PRO A 240 10.37 11.37 -24.06
N GLU A 241 11.31 10.66 -23.42
CA GLU A 241 12.72 10.54 -23.83
C GLU A 241 13.12 9.10 -24.16
#